data_AF-A0AAD9XEE0-F1
#
_entry.id   AF-A0AAD9XEE0-F1
#
_cell.length_a   1.000
_cell.length_b   1.000
_cell.length_c   1.000
_cell.angle_alpha   90.00
_cell.angle_beta   90.00
_cell.angle_gamma   90.00
#
_symmetry.space_group_name_H-M   'P 1'
#
loop_
_entity.id
_entity.type
_entity.pdbx_description
1 polymer ?
#
loop_
_entity_poly.entity_id
_entity_poly.type
_entity_poly.pdbx_seq_one_letter_code
_entity_poly.pdbx_strand_id
1 'polypeptide(L)'
;MIQGSVAEHYSRVWDYGAKILRTNLGSTVSLKCYTREGEVNPTFQRLYICLDALKKGWKEGCMPILGLDGCHTKVVHDGQLLTDVKVDPNNQMYHVAYALVESECRDTWVWFLQLLAMDLEINNSYGMVWISDKQKGLI
;
A
#
# COMPACT_ATOMS: atom_id res chain seq x y z
N MET A 1 11.50 -9.72 21.49
CA MET A 1 10.12 -9.20 21.46
C MET A 1 10.21 -7.73 21.87
N ILE A 2 10.04 -6.79 20.92
CA ILE A 2 10.15 -5.36 21.23
C ILE A 2 8.84 -4.95 21.90
N GLN A 3 8.89 -4.72 23.22
CA GLN A 3 7.76 -4.25 24.01
C GLN A 3 7.74 -2.71 24.00
N GLY A 4 7.19 -2.12 22.94
CA GLY A 4 6.65 -0.76 22.98
C GLY A 4 5.13 -0.83 23.04
N SER A 5 4.47 0.17 23.63
CA SER A 5 3.02 0.21 23.55
C SER A 5 2.59 0.41 22.09
N VAL A 6 1.53 -0.26 21.67
CA VAL A 6 0.99 -0.13 20.29
C VAL A 6 0.78 1.33 19.94
N ALA A 7 0.27 2.13 20.89
CA ALA A 7 0.05 3.56 20.74
C ALA A 7 1.34 4.34 20.39
N GLU A 8 2.47 4.03 21.05
CA GLU A 8 3.77 4.66 20.73
C GLU A 8 4.21 4.32 19.31
N HIS A 9 4.04 3.08 18.86
CA HIS A 9 4.41 2.71 17.49
C HIS A 9 3.57 3.44 16.44
N TYR A 10 2.25 3.57 16.67
CA TYR A 10 1.37 4.31 15.76
C TYR A 10 1.63 5.83 15.78
N SER A 11 2.06 6.39 16.91
CA SER A 11 2.44 7.81 16.99
C SER A 11 3.60 8.17 16.07
N ARG A 12 4.46 7.19 15.74
CA ARG A 12 5.67 7.36 14.92
C ARG A 12 5.48 7.09 13.43
N VAL A 13 4.27 6.70 12.99
CA VAL A 13 4.03 6.37 11.57
C VAL A 13 4.29 7.58 10.67
N TRP A 14 3.97 8.78 11.15
CA TRP A 14 4.32 10.03 10.48
C TRP A 14 5.84 10.21 10.33
N ASP A 15 6.61 9.95 11.39
CA ASP A 15 8.07 10.06 11.36
C ASP A 15 8.68 9.06 10.37
N TYR A 16 8.16 7.83 10.31
CA TYR A 16 8.61 6.83 9.36
C TYR A 16 8.28 7.22 7.92
N GLY A 17 7.07 7.70 7.67
CA GLY A 17 6.67 8.22 6.36
C GLY A 17 7.56 9.38 5.93
N ALA A 18 7.77 10.37 6.80
CA ALA A 18 8.66 11.50 6.55
C ALA A 18 10.10 11.06 6.30
N LYS A 19 10.59 10.05 7.04
CA LYS A 19 11.92 9.49 6.84
C LYS A 19 12.06 8.84 5.46
N ILE A 20 11.08 8.05 5.02
CA ILE A 20 11.05 7.43 3.69
C ILE A 20 11.12 8.50 2.61
N LEU A 21 10.27 9.52 2.69
CA LEU A 21 10.24 10.61 1.71
C LEU A 21 11.57 11.39 1.67
N ARG A 22 12.20 11.57 2.83
CA ARG A 22 13.50 12.25 2.94
C ARG A 22 14.65 11.41 2.34
N THR A 23 14.66 10.09 2.52
CA THR A 23 15.76 9.24 2.07
C THR A 23 15.57 8.65 0.67
N ASN A 24 14.33 8.59 0.18
CA ASN A 24 13.96 8.02 -1.10
C ASN A 24 13.08 9.02 -1.87
N LEU A 25 13.70 10.08 -2.39
CA LEU A 25 13.03 11.09 -3.20
C LEU A 25 12.28 10.44 -4.37
N GLY A 26 11.04 10.88 -4.61
CA GLY A 26 10.14 10.31 -5.63
C GLY A 26 9.22 9.19 -5.10
N SER A 27 9.45 8.69 -3.87
CA SER A 27 8.55 7.74 -3.23
C SER A 27 7.23 8.41 -2.85
N THR A 28 6.16 7.63 -2.76
CA THR A 28 4.86 8.07 -2.26
C THR A 28 4.62 7.45 -0.89
N VAL A 29 4.20 8.27 0.06
CA VAL A 29 3.67 7.84 1.35
C VAL A 29 2.35 8.58 1.55
N SER A 30 1.25 7.84 1.65
CA SER A 30 -0.09 8.40 1.90
C SER A 30 -0.61 7.84 3.21
N LEU A 31 -0.80 8.72 4.20
CA LEU A 31 -1.27 8.36 5.53
C LEU A 31 -2.62 9.02 5.78
N LYS A 32 -3.62 8.21 6.08
CA LYS A 32 -4.97 8.62 6.40
C LYS A 32 -5.27 8.31 7.85
N CYS A 33 -5.73 9.32 8.57
CA CYS A 33 -6.23 9.21 9.93
C CYS A 33 -7.62 9.86 9.99
N TYR A 34 -8.40 9.48 10.99
CA TYR A 34 -9.66 10.15 11.33
C TYR A 34 -9.65 10.55 12.80
N THR A 35 -10.36 11.62 13.13
CA THR A 35 -10.56 12.05 14.51
C THR A 35 -12.07 11.99 14.78
N ARG A 36 -12.49 11.23 15.79
CA ARG A 36 -13.90 11.20 16.20
C ARG A 36 -14.24 12.49 16.94
N GLU A 37 -15.51 12.89 16.86
CA GLU A 37 -15.98 14.06 17.59
C GLU A 37 -15.75 13.89 19.11
N GLY A 38 -15.05 14.83 19.73
CA GLY A 38 -14.66 14.78 21.14
C GLY A 38 -13.33 14.07 21.44
N GLU A 39 -12.67 13.45 20.46
CA GLU A 39 -11.32 12.90 20.64
C GLU A 39 -10.24 13.93 20.32
N VAL A 40 -9.19 13.97 21.14
CA VAL A 40 -8.04 14.88 20.97
C VAL A 40 -7.02 14.32 19.98
N ASN A 41 -6.87 13.00 19.94
CA ASN A 41 -5.83 12.33 19.15
C ASN A 41 -6.43 11.66 17.91
N PRO A 42 -5.77 11.78 16.74
CA PRO A 42 -6.21 11.10 15.53
C PRO A 42 -5.98 9.59 15.64
N THR A 43 -6.95 8.82 15.13
CA THR A 43 -6.87 7.37 15.00
C THR A 43 -6.37 6.99 13.61
N PHE A 44 -5.42 6.06 13.56
CA PHE A 44 -4.90 5.51 12.31
C PHE A 44 -6.01 4.85 11.48
N GLN A 45 -6.02 5.11 10.16
CA GLN A 45 -6.95 4.46 9.24
C GLN A 45 -6.22 3.68 8.15
N ARG A 46 -5.38 4.35 7.36
CA ARG A 46 -4.71 3.75 6.20
C ARG A 46 -3.31 4.28 6.03
N LEU A 47 -2.40 3.44 5.57
CA LEU A 47 -1.08 3.81 5.10
C LEU A 47 -0.85 3.17 3.75
N TYR A 48 -0.35 3.91 2.78
CA TYR A 48 0.13 3.42 1.49
C TYR A 48 1.57 3.87 1.30
N ILE A 49 2.41 2.96 0.81
CA ILE A 49 3.81 3.24 0.49
C ILE A 49 4.13 2.66 -0.89
N CYS A 50 4.77 3.47 -1.73
CA CYS A 50 5.31 3.05 -3.02
C CYS A 50 6.66 3.72 -3.24
N LEU A 51 7.73 2.93 -3.31
CA LEU A 51 9.10 3.45 -3.37
C LEU A 51 9.49 3.83 -4.80
N ASP A 52 10.21 4.94 -4.95
CA ASP A 52 10.65 5.45 -6.26
C ASP A 52 11.38 4.41 -7.12
N ALA A 53 12.27 3.63 -6.50
CA ALA A 53 13.01 2.57 -7.18
C ALA A 53 12.07 1.51 -7.79
N LEU A 54 10.98 1.17 -7.10
CA LEU A 54 10.00 0.17 -7.56
C LEU A 54 9.14 0.74 -8.69
N LYS A 55 8.77 2.03 -8.62
CA LYS A 55 8.10 2.75 -9.71
C LYS A 55 8.96 2.79 -10.97
N LYS A 56 10.25 3.05 -10.83
CA LYS A 56 11.20 3.05 -11.95
C LYS A 56 11.36 1.66 -12.56
N GLY A 57 11.54 0.64 -11.72
CA GLY A 57 11.55 -0.75 -12.17
C GLY A 57 10.28 -1.14 -12.94
N TRP A 58 9.12 -0.62 -12.50
CA TRP A 58 7.88 -0.78 -13.25
C TRP A 58 7.96 -0.16 -14.66
N LYS A 59 8.36 1.11 -14.75
CA LYS A 59 8.39 1.88 -16.00
C LYS A 59 9.45 1.37 -16.99
N GLU A 60 10.55 0.80 -16.51
CA GLU A 60 11.70 0.41 -17.33
C GLU A 60 11.60 -0.99 -17.92
N GLY A 61 10.80 -1.90 -17.36
CA GLY A 61 10.91 -3.32 -17.72
C GLY A 61 9.67 -4.18 -17.58
N CYS A 62 8.45 -3.65 -17.41
CA CYS A 62 7.36 -4.54 -17.02
C CYS A 62 6.70 -5.30 -18.18
N MET A 63 6.62 -6.63 -18.00
CA MET A 63 5.51 -7.40 -18.58
C MET A 63 4.19 -6.78 -18.11
N PRO A 64 3.10 -6.81 -18.87
CA PRO A 64 1.88 -6.16 -18.44
C PRO A 64 1.03 -7.09 -17.55
N ILE A 65 1.59 -7.60 -16.45
CA ILE A 65 0.94 -8.55 -15.53
C ILE A 65 1.05 -8.00 -14.11
N LEU A 66 -0.07 -7.83 -13.40
CA LEU A 66 -0.10 -7.40 -12.01
C LEU A 66 -0.98 -8.35 -11.20
N GLY A 67 -0.42 -8.95 -10.16
CA GLY A 67 -1.15 -9.71 -9.14
C GLY A 67 -1.58 -8.78 -8.01
N LEU A 68 -2.77 -8.98 -7.46
CA LEU A 68 -3.29 -8.27 -6.31
C LEU A 68 -3.60 -9.29 -5.21
N ASP A 69 -3.15 -8.99 -3.99
CA ASP A 69 -3.36 -9.86 -2.83
C ASP A 69 -3.64 -9.02 -1.56
N GLY A 70 -4.42 -9.60 -0.66
CA GLY A 70 -4.77 -9.06 0.63
C GLY A 70 -4.49 -10.08 1.73
N CYS A 71 -3.74 -9.70 2.76
CA CYS A 71 -3.49 -10.60 3.89
C CYS A 71 -3.83 -9.97 5.25
N HIS A 72 -4.35 -10.80 6.15
CA HIS A 72 -4.70 -10.37 7.50
C HIS A 72 -3.44 -10.19 8.33
N THR A 73 -3.31 -9.02 8.95
CA THR A 73 -2.18 -8.75 9.84
C THR A 73 -2.52 -9.21 11.25
N LYS A 74 -1.53 -9.72 12.00
CA LYS A 74 -1.69 -10.09 13.42
C LYS A 74 -1.49 -8.91 14.37
N VAL A 75 -1.56 -7.67 13.87
CA VAL A 75 -1.39 -6.48 14.73
C VAL A 75 -2.63 -6.23 15.56
N VAL A 76 -2.46 -5.51 16.66
CA VAL A 76 -3.50 -5.24 17.67
C VAL A 76 -4.70 -4.47 17.12
N HIS A 77 -4.54 -3.83 15.97
CA HIS A 77 -5.66 -3.36 15.15
C HIS A 77 -5.79 -4.37 14.01
N ASP A 78 -6.94 -5.05 13.91
CA ASP A 78 -7.32 -6.06 12.92
C ASP A 78 -7.31 -5.51 11.47
N GLY A 79 -6.17 -5.00 11.04
CA GLY A 79 -5.96 -4.42 9.73
C GLY A 79 -5.57 -5.47 8.71
N GLN A 80 -5.72 -5.11 7.46
CA GLN A 80 -5.31 -5.93 6.32
C GLN A 80 -4.19 -5.23 5.56
N LEU A 81 -3.24 -6.01 5.08
CA LEU A 81 -2.18 -5.56 4.19
C LEU A 81 -2.62 -5.86 2.76
N LEU A 82 -2.83 -4.82 1.97
CA LEU A 82 -3.03 -4.92 0.53
C LEU A 82 -1.69 -4.76 -0.15
N THR A 83 -1.41 -5.57 -1.16
CA THR A 83 -0.19 -5.47 -1.95
C THR A 83 -0.45 -5.87 -3.38
N ASP A 84 0.33 -5.29 -4.29
CA ASP A 84 0.49 -5.84 -5.62
C ASP A 84 1.75 -6.71 -5.71
N VAL A 85 1.75 -7.65 -6.65
CA VAL A 85 2.91 -8.48 -7.03
C VAL A 85 3.13 -8.32 -8.52
N LYS A 86 4.40 -8.16 -8.89
CA LYS A 86 4.84 -8.03 -10.26
C LYS A 86 5.85 -9.11 -10.63
N VAL A 87 5.90 -9.47 -11.91
CA VAL A 87 6.97 -10.28 -12.52
C VAL A 87 7.80 -9.40 -13.46
N ASP A 88 9.11 -9.36 -13.25
CA ASP A 88 10.07 -8.63 -14.09
C ASP A 88 10.50 -9.46 -15.35
N PRO A 89 11.29 -8.90 -16.28
CA PRO A 89 11.79 -9.63 -17.45
C PRO A 89 12.69 -10.82 -17.13
N ASN A 90 13.28 -10.85 -15.94
CA ASN A 90 14.11 -11.94 -15.45
C ASN A 90 13.29 -13.01 -14.70
N ASN A 91 11.95 -12.96 -14.82
CA ASN A 91 11.01 -13.88 -14.22
C ASN A 91 11.07 -13.88 -12.67
N GLN A 92 11.50 -12.77 -12.07
CA GLN A 92 11.54 -12.56 -10.63
C GLN A 92 10.30 -11.79 -10.18
N MET A 93 9.82 -12.11 -8.97
CA MET A 93 8.67 -11.47 -8.38
C MET A 93 9.08 -10.36 -7.41
N TYR A 94 8.39 -9.22 -7.47
CA TYR A 94 8.57 -8.13 -6.50
C TYR A 94 7.25 -7.38 -6.27
N HIS A 95 7.12 -6.74 -5.12
CA HIS A 95 5.97 -5.89 -4.79
C HIS A 95 6.26 -4.45 -5.21
N VAL A 96 5.30 -3.75 -5.83
CA VAL A 96 5.51 -2.35 -6.23
C VAL A 96 5.03 -1.39 -5.14
N ALA A 97 3.84 -1.62 -4.62
CA ALA A 97 3.27 -0.89 -3.50
C ALA A 97 2.63 -1.81 -2.47
N TYR A 98 2.49 -1.29 -1.26
CA TYR A 98 1.77 -1.96 -0.18
C TYR A 98 1.00 -0.94 0.66
N ALA A 99 -0.11 -1.40 1.22
CA ALA A 99 -0.97 -0.58 2.05
C ALA A 99 -1.51 -1.32 3.27
N LEU A 100 -1.41 -0.69 4.44
CA LEU A 100 -2.13 -1.10 5.64
C LEU A 100 -3.48 -0.41 5.65
N VAL A 101 -4.56 -1.17 5.74
CA VAL A 101 -5.93 -0.67 5.72
C VAL A 101 -6.76 -1.27 6.85
N GLU A 102 -7.86 -0.62 7.20
CA GLU A 102 -8.75 -1.06 8.28
C GLU A 102 -9.56 -2.32 7.92
N SER A 103 -9.80 -2.56 6.63
CA SER A 103 -10.43 -3.78 6.13
C SER A 103 -10.20 -3.94 4.62
N GLU A 104 -10.35 -5.15 4.12
CA GLU A 104 -10.33 -5.51 2.72
C GLU A 104 -11.75 -5.37 2.19
N CYS A 105 -12.05 -4.21 1.63
CA CYS A 105 -13.35 -3.89 1.09
C CYS A 105 -13.19 -3.06 -0.18
N ARG A 106 -14.28 -2.87 -0.91
CA ARG A 106 -14.25 -2.11 -2.16
C ARG A 106 -13.67 -0.71 -1.99
N ASP A 107 -13.97 -0.04 -0.88
CA ASP A 107 -13.48 1.32 -0.63
C ASP A 107 -11.96 1.37 -0.45
N THR A 108 -11.39 0.42 0.29
CA THR A 108 -9.94 0.35 0.52
C THR A 108 -9.20 -0.11 -0.73
N TRP A 109 -9.78 -1.04 -1.50
CA TRP A 109 -9.23 -1.45 -2.80
C TRP A 109 -9.26 -0.33 -3.84
N VAL A 110 -10.37 0.40 -3.96
CA VAL A 110 -10.45 1.56 -4.88
C VAL A 110 -9.41 2.60 -4.50
N TRP A 111 -9.28 2.91 -3.21
CA TRP A 111 -8.27 3.84 -2.72
C TRP A 111 -6.84 3.39 -3.04
N PHE A 112 -6.52 2.11 -2.80
CA PHE A 112 -5.22 1.52 -3.12
C PHE A 112 -4.92 1.57 -4.63
N LEU A 113 -5.87 1.11 -5.47
CA LEU A 113 -5.71 1.05 -6.92
C LEU A 113 -5.60 2.43 -7.56
N GLN A 114 -6.27 3.44 -7.03
CA GLN A 114 -6.12 4.82 -7.50
C GLN A 114 -4.70 5.35 -7.26
N LEU A 115 -4.15 5.14 -6.06
CA LEU A 115 -2.77 5.53 -5.75
C LEU A 115 -1.77 4.76 -6.59
N LEU A 116 -1.97 3.44 -6.73
CA LEU A 116 -1.12 2.59 -7.56
C LEU A 116 -1.13 3.04 -9.03
N ALA A 117 -2.32 3.28 -9.60
CA ALA A 117 -2.43 3.74 -10.99
C ALA A 117 -1.75 5.10 -11.21
N MET A 118 -1.84 6.02 -10.23
CA MET A 118 -1.13 7.30 -10.28
C MET A 118 0.39 7.11 -10.25
N ASP A 119 0.91 6.31 -9.32
CA ASP A 119 2.36 6.09 -9.17
C ASP A 119 2.98 5.35 -10.36
N LEU A 120 2.21 4.43 -10.97
CA LEU A 120 2.62 3.61 -12.10
C LEU A 120 2.26 4.22 -13.46
N GLU A 121 1.63 5.40 -13.46
CA GLU A 121 1.16 6.10 -14.67
C GLU A 121 0.30 5.21 -15.58
N ILE A 122 -0.55 4.37 -14.96
CA ILE A 122 -1.48 3.49 -15.67
C ILE A 122 -2.66 4.34 -16.14
N ASN A 123 -2.49 4.98 -17.30
CA ASN A 123 -3.52 5.80 -17.94
C ASN A 123 -4.52 4.97 -18.76
N ASN A 124 -4.11 3.78 -19.19
CA ASN A 124 -4.94 2.83 -19.91
C ASN A 124 -4.54 1.41 -19.48
N SER A 125 -5.51 0.63 -18.98
CA SER A 125 -5.30 -0.76 -18.59
C SER A 125 -5.35 -1.74 -19.78
N TYR A 126 -5.57 -1.23 -21.00
CA TYR A 126 -5.59 -2.07 -22.20
C TYR A 126 -4.24 -2.76 -22.41
N GLY A 127 -4.27 -4.09 -22.54
CA GLY A 127 -3.06 -4.92 -22.63
C GLY A 127 -2.49 -5.37 -21.29
N MET A 128 -3.07 -4.95 -20.15
CA MET A 128 -2.71 -5.44 -18.82
C MET A 128 -3.50 -6.67 -18.41
N VAL A 129 -2.82 -7.62 -17.79
CA VAL A 129 -3.35 -8.81 -17.14
C VAL A 129 -3.39 -8.55 -15.64
N TRP A 130 -4.57 -8.69 -15.05
CA TRP A 130 -4.79 -8.56 -13.62
C TRP A 130 -5.10 -9.93 -13.04
N ILE A 131 -4.38 -10.31 -11.99
CA ILE A 131 -4.58 -11.58 -11.28
C ILE A 131 -4.99 -11.24 -9.85
N SER A 132 -6.02 -11.91 -9.36
CA SER A 132 -6.44 -11.84 -7.96
C SER A 132 -6.88 -13.22 -7.50
N ASP A 133 -6.72 -13.46 -6.21
CA ASP A 133 -7.21 -14.65 -5.51
C ASP A 133 -8.75 -14.69 -5.35
N LYS A 134 -9.48 -13.67 -5.85
CA LYS A 134 -10.93 -13.50 -5.76
C LYS A 134 -11.47 -13.47 -4.32
N GLN A 135 -10.69 -12.97 -3.36
CA GLN A 135 -11.23 -12.69 -2.03
C GLN A 135 -12.31 -11.60 -2.03
N LYS A 136 -13.17 -11.64 -1.01
CA LYS A 136 -14.30 -10.72 -0.87
C LYS A 136 -13.75 -9.30 -0.67
N GLY A 137 -14.06 -8.38 -1.58
CA GLY A 137 -13.70 -6.97 -1.44
C GLY A 137 -13.13 -6.35 -2.70
N LEU A 138 -12.40 -7.10 -3.52
CA LEU A 138 -11.84 -6.62 -4.78
C LEU A 138 -12.87 -6.64 -5.94
N ILE A 139 -13.90 -7.48 -5.84
CA ILE A 139 -15.00 -7.64 -6.82
C ILE A 139 -16.34 -7.74 -6.08
#